data_AF-A0A2A2VEQ8-F1
#
_entry.id   AF-A0A2A2VEQ8-F1
#
_cell.length_a   1.000
_cell.length_b   1.000
_cell.length_c   1.000
_cell.angle_alpha   90.00
_cell.angle_beta   90.00
_cell.angle_gamma   90.00
#
_symmetry.space_group_name_H-M   'P 1'
#
loop_
_entity.id
_entity.type
_entity.pdbx_description
1 polymer ?
#
loop_
_entity_poly.entity_id
_entity_poly.type
_entity_poly.pdbx_seq_one_letter_code
_entity_poly.pdbx_strand_id
1 'polypeptide(L)'
;MFAELSAIMGKGEAASLAVAVARNIDIACDEKRVFRREAIKRLGERRILTTPGIFLLAVRAGVISIEEADRAKALLAQRRFEMSFASFRDVL
;
A
#
# COMPACT_ATOMS: atom_id res chain seq x y z
N MET A 1 17.67 5.54 12.11
CA MET A 1 16.44 5.39 11.30
C MET A 1 15.13 5.41 12.10
N PHE A 2 14.79 4.43 12.96
CA PHE A 2 13.50 4.46 13.69
C PHE A 2 13.34 5.74 14.53
N ALA A 3 14.37 6.12 15.28
CA ALA A 3 14.35 7.34 16.09
C ALA A 3 14.12 8.60 15.25
N GLU A 4 14.79 8.72 14.09
CA GLU A 4 14.61 9.83 13.15
C GLU A 4 13.18 9.87 12.57
N LEU A 5 12.65 8.73 12.13
CA LEU A 5 11.30 8.64 11.57
C LEU A 5 10.24 8.94 12.63
N SER A 6 10.42 8.45 13.86
CA SER A 6 9.48 8.68 14.97
C SER A 6 9.39 10.14 15.41
N ALA A 7 10.34 10.99 14.99
CA ALA A 7 10.26 12.43 15.24
C ALA A 7 9.29 13.16 14.28
N ILE A 8 8.89 12.52 13.17
CA ILE A 8 8.11 13.16 12.10
C ILE A 8 6.84 12.40 11.69
N MET A 9 6.64 11.16 12.16
CA MET A 9 5.45 10.34 11.87
C MET A 9 5.08 9.46 13.08
N GLY A 10 3.95 8.73 13.00
CA GLY A 10 3.51 7.85 14.08
C GLY A 10 4.52 6.74 14.36
N LYS A 11 4.62 6.28 15.62
CA LYS A 11 5.57 5.21 16.00
C LYS A 11 5.36 3.91 15.21
N GLY A 12 4.11 3.55 14.93
CA GLY A 12 3.79 2.37 14.11
C GLY A 12 4.29 2.51 12.67
N GLU A 13 4.05 3.67 12.06
CA GLU A 13 4.55 4.02 10.74
C GLU A 13 6.08 4.01 10.68
N ALA A 14 6.73 4.67 11.65
CA ALA A 14 8.18 4.71 11.77
C ALA A 14 8.79 3.31 11.93
N ALA A 15 8.17 2.45 12.74
CA ALA A 15 8.62 1.07 12.93
C ALA A 15 8.46 0.25 11.65
N SER A 16 7.30 0.29 11.00
CA SER A 16 7.04 -0.44 9.74
C SER A 16 8.01 -0.04 8.64
N LEU A 17 8.24 1.26 8.44
CA LEU A 17 9.19 1.74 7.44
C LEU A 17 10.64 1.36 7.81
N ALA A 18 11.00 1.46 9.09
CA ALA A 18 12.34 1.05 9.53
C ALA A 18 12.59 -0.45 9.30
N VAL A 19 11.60 -1.31 9.54
CA VAL A 19 11.71 -2.74 9.26
C VAL A 19 11.82 -3.01 7.76
N ALA A 20 11.02 -2.34 6.94
CA ALA A 20 11.04 -2.52 5.49
C ALA A 20 12.41 -2.19 4.89
N VAL A 21 13.00 -1.07 5.31
CA VAL A 21 14.34 -0.64 4.87
C VAL A 21 15.42 -1.59 5.38
N ALA A 22 15.40 -1.95 6.66
CA ALA A 22 16.44 -2.81 7.24
C ALA A 22 16.44 -4.23 6.63
N ARG A 23 15.28 -4.73 6.21
CA ARG A 23 15.14 -6.06 5.62
C ARG A 23 15.08 -6.06 4.10
N ASN A 24 15.14 -4.90 3.46
CA ASN A 24 14.96 -4.74 2.02
C ASN A 24 13.70 -5.47 1.50
N ILE A 25 12.56 -5.20 2.13
CA ILE A 25 11.24 -5.75 1.76
C ILE A 25 10.29 -4.64 1.31
N ASP A 26 9.22 -5.02 0.60
CA ASP A 26 8.18 -4.09 0.18
C ASP A 26 7.35 -3.59 1.36
N ILE A 27 6.72 -2.43 1.19
CA ILE A 27 5.84 -1.84 2.20
C ILE A 27 4.48 -1.48 1.61
N ALA A 28 3.41 -1.84 2.33
CA ALA A 28 2.05 -1.49 1.96
C ALA A 28 1.62 -0.20 2.66
N CYS A 29 1.15 0.80 1.91
CA CYS A 29 0.62 2.04 2.46
C CYS A 29 -0.24 2.83 1.46
N ASP A 30 -1.38 3.35 1.91
CA ASP A 30 -2.23 4.29 1.15
C ASP A 30 -2.11 5.76 1.61
N GLU A 31 -1.32 6.03 2.65
CA GLU A 31 -1.00 7.39 3.12
C GLU A 31 -0.20 8.13 2.02
N LYS A 32 -0.47 9.43 1.81
CA LYS A 32 0.08 10.19 0.67
C LYS A 32 1.07 11.29 1.05
N ARG A 33 1.27 11.54 2.35
CA ARG A 33 2.06 12.64 2.92
C ARG A 33 3.41 12.15 3.40
N VAL A 34 3.69 12.31 4.69
CA VAL A 34 5.02 12.16 5.29
C VAL A 34 5.52 10.74 5.11
N PHE A 35 4.66 9.73 5.32
CA PHE A 35 5.06 8.35 5.20
C PHE A 35 5.51 8.03 3.77
N ARG A 36 4.67 8.35 2.77
CA ARG A 36 4.97 8.08 1.36
C ARG A 36 6.27 8.75 0.92
N ARG A 37 6.49 10.00 1.30
CA ARG A 37 7.72 10.73 0.96
C ARG A 37 8.95 10.05 1.55
N GLU A 38 8.90 9.68 2.84
CA GLU A 38 10.04 9.03 3.50
C GLU A 38 10.28 7.60 2.98
N ALA A 39 9.22 6.89 2.60
CA ALA A 39 9.29 5.56 1.99
C ALA A 39 9.93 5.63 0.59
N ILE A 40 9.50 6.57 -0.27
CA ILE A 40 10.09 6.75 -1.61
C ILE A 40 11.58 7.10 -1.49
N LYS A 41 11.93 7.99 -0.58
CA LYS A 41 13.32 8.41 -0.35
C LYS A 41 14.25 7.24 0.04
N ARG A 42 13.73 6.22 0.73
CA ARG A 42 14.55 5.14 1.30
C ARG A 42 14.46 3.81 0.55
N LEU A 43 13.29 3.48 0.02
CA LEU A 43 13.03 2.20 -0.66
C LEU A 43 12.89 2.36 -2.17
N GLY A 44 12.60 3.58 -2.65
CA GLY A 44 12.17 3.83 -4.02
C GLY A 44 10.68 3.54 -4.23
N GLU A 45 10.10 4.18 -5.24
CA GLU A 45 8.66 4.14 -5.47
C GLU A 45 8.12 2.74 -5.82
N ARG A 46 8.91 1.92 -6.51
CA ARG A 46 8.49 0.56 -6.94
C ARG A 46 8.28 -0.43 -5.79
N ARG A 47 8.77 -0.11 -4.59
CA ARG A 47 8.72 -0.96 -3.39
C ARG A 47 7.56 -0.59 -2.46
N ILE A 48 6.69 0.31 -2.90
CA ILE A 48 5.53 0.79 -2.15
C ILE A 48 4.27 0.27 -2.84
N LEU A 49 3.47 -0.50 -2.10
CA LEU A 49 2.22 -1.07 -2.57
C LEU A 49 1.05 -0.32 -1.94
N THR A 50 0.12 0.14 -2.77
CA THR A 50 -1.18 0.64 -2.29
C THR A 50 -2.16 -0.53 -2.17
N THR A 51 -3.28 -0.34 -1.48
CA THR A 51 -4.33 -1.38 -1.41
C THR A 51 -4.80 -1.80 -2.81
N PRO A 52 -5.11 -0.90 -3.77
CA PRO A 52 -5.38 -1.31 -5.15
C PRO A 52 -4.21 -2.06 -5.80
N GLY A 53 -2.97 -1.67 -5.53
CA GLY A 53 -1.78 -2.36 -6.01
C GLY A 53 -1.68 -3.80 -5.51
N ILE A 54 -2.04 -4.06 -4.25
CA ILE A 54 -2.07 -5.42 -3.68
C ILE A 54 -3.10 -6.29 -4.40
N PHE A 55 -4.31 -5.77 -4.65
CA PHE A 55 -5.32 -6.50 -5.42
C PHE A 55 -4.87 -6.79 -6.85
N LEU A 56 -4.27 -5.81 -7.53
CA LEU A 56 -3.72 -6.00 -8.88
C LEU A 56 -2.62 -7.08 -8.91
N LEU A 57 -1.74 -7.09 -7.91
CA LEU A 57 -0.72 -8.14 -7.79
C LEU A 57 -1.37 -9.52 -7.58
N ALA A 58 -2.38 -9.64 -6.73
CA ALA A 58 -3.07 -10.89 -6.49
C ALA A 58 -3.82 -11.40 -7.73
N VAL A 59 -4.46 -10.50 -8.49
CA VAL A 59 -5.12 -10.83 -9.76
C VAL A 59 -4.10 -11.29 -10.81
N ARG A 60 -3.00 -10.55 -10.99
CA ARG A 60 -1.92 -10.93 -11.94
C ARG A 60 -1.27 -12.26 -11.58
N ALA A 61 -1.20 -12.58 -10.29
CA ALA A 61 -0.69 -13.86 -9.80
C ALA A 61 -1.72 -15.00 -9.89
N GLY A 62 -2.97 -14.73 -10.30
CA GLY A 62 -4.04 -15.73 -10.36
C GLY A 62 -4.52 -16.22 -8.99
N VAL A 63 -4.23 -15.48 -7.91
CA VAL A 63 -4.63 -15.82 -6.54
C VAL A 63 -6.11 -15.51 -6.31
N ILE A 64 -6.61 -14.45 -6.95
CA ILE A 64 -8.02 -14.05 -6.94
C ILE A 64 -8.46 -13.64 -8.35
N SER A 65 -9.75 -13.76 -8.64
CA SER A 65 -10.35 -13.25 -9.88
C SER A 65 -10.57 -11.73 -9.83
N ILE A 66 -10.82 -11.11 -10.99
CA ILE A 66 -11.22 -9.69 -11.07
C ILE A 66 -12.52 -9.47 -10.28
N GLU A 67 -13.47 -10.38 -10.38
CA GLU A 67 -14.77 -10.32 -9.71
C GLU A 67 -14.63 -10.45 -8.18
N GLU A 68 -13.66 -11.23 -7.70
CA GLU A 68 -13.31 -11.30 -6.27
C GLU A 68 -12.71 -9.99 -5.77
N ALA A 69 -11.80 -9.40 -6.55
CA ALA A 69 -11.21 -8.10 -6.24
C ALA A 69 -12.29 -6.98 -6.22
N ASP A 70 -13.22 -6.99 -7.18
CA ASP A 70 -14.31 -6.02 -7.23
C ASP A 70 -15.28 -6.17 -6.05
N ARG A 71 -15.58 -7.40 -5.61
CA ARG A 71 -16.35 -7.64 -4.38
C ARG A 71 -15.63 -7.10 -3.14
N ALA A 72 -14.32 -7.31 -3.04
CA ALA A 72 -13.52 -6.79 -1.94
C ALA A 72 -13.47 -5.24 -1.95
N LYS A 73 -13.34 -4.62 -3.12
CA LYS A 73 -13.47 -3.16 -3.29
C LYS A 73 -14.82 -2.64 -2.81
N ALA A 74 -15.93 -3.31 -3.16
CA ALA A 74 -17.25 -2.92 -2.68
C ALA A 74 -17.35 -3.00 -1.14
N LEU A 75 -16.76 -4.03 -0.52
CA LEU A 75 -16.69 -4.16 0.94
C LEU A 75 -15.84 -3.06 1.59
N LEU A 76 -14.73 -2.68 0.97
CA LEU A 76 -13.87 -1.59 1.43
C LEU A 76 -14.58 -0.22 1.35
N ALA A 77 -15.35 0.01 0.29
CA ALA A 77 -16.16 1.23 0.15
C ALA A 77 -17.17 1.39 1.30
N GLN A 78 -17.79 0.29 1.76
CA GLN A 78 -18.66 0.30 2.95
C GLN A 78 -17.94 0.74 4.23
N ARG A 79 -16.60 0.66 4.25
CA ARG A 79 -15.73 1.08 5.36
C ARG A 79 -15.01 2.41 5.07
N ARG A 80 -15.55 3.21 4.14
CA ARG A 80 -15.02 4.53 3.72
C ARG A 80 -13.65 4.48 3.01
N PHE A 81 -13.25 3.31 2.51
CA PHE A 81 -12.10 3.18 1.64
C PHE A 81 -12.58 3.10 0.19
N GLU A 82 -12.68 4.26 -0.46
CA GLU A 82 -13.14 4.37 -1.85
C GLU A 82 -11.97 4.35 -2.83
N MET A 83 -12.15 3.62 -3.93
CA MET A 83 -11.22 3.59 -5.05
C MET A 83 -11.88 4.27 -6.26
N SER A 84 -11.12 5.10 -6.98
CA SER A 84 -11.64 6.00 -8.03
C SER A 84 -11.89 5.36 -9.40
N PHE A 85 -11.96 4.04 -9.48
CA PHE A 85 -12.22 3.28 -10.71
C PHE A 85 -13.42 2.36 -10.52
N ALA A 86 -14.06 1.91 -11.60
CA ALA A 86 -15.28 1.09 -11.51
C ALA A 86 -14.94 -0.37 -11.21
N SER A 87 -14.03 -0.97 -11.98
CA SER A 87 -13.59 -2.36 -11.84
C SER A 87 -12.06 -2.47 -11.87
N PHE A 88 -11.49 -3.49 -11.23
CA PHE A 88 -10.08 -3.85 -11.41
C PHE A 88 -9.73 -4.21 -12.86
N ARG A 89 -10.72 -4.51 -13.71
CA ARG A 89 -10.54 -4.65 -15.16
C ARG A 89 -10.07 -3.37 -15.84
N ASP A 90 -10.44 -2.20 -15.32
CA ASP A 90 -10.14 -0.90 -15.93
C ASP A 90 -8.69 -0.44 -15.70
N VAL A 91 -8.00 -1.10 -14.76
CA VAL A 91 -6.69 -0.67 -14.23
C VAL A 91 -5.66 -1.81 -14.23
N LEU A 92 -5.96 -2.94 -14.90
CA LEU A 92 -5.08 -4.10 -14.99
C LEU A 92 -3.90 -3.88 -15.94
#